data_AF-A0A520HGH9-F1
#
_entry.id   AF-A0A520HGH9-F1
#
_cell.length_a   1.000
_cell.length_b   1.000
_cell.length_c   1.000
_cell.angle_alpha   90.00
_cell.angle_beta   90.00
_cell.angle_gamma   90.00
#
_symmetry.space_group_name_H-M   'P 1'
#
loop_
_entity.id
_entity.type
_entity.pdbx_description
1 polymer ?
#
loop_
_entity_poly.entity_id
_entity_poly.type
_entity_poly.pdbx_seq_one_letter_code
_entity_poly.pdbx_strand_id
1 'polypeptide(L)'
;ICNGKEIANAYSELNDPIDQRERLEEQLRLAERGDEEAMVLDEDFLRALEYGMPPTAGVGLGIDRLAMIMTNQASIQDVLFFPQMRPEKKQEQSDENDFVSAGVPAEWVPAVQKLGFMTVAQLQEANPNKLFNDLGGVRKKLKLDAKMPTLDDVKSWLGQ
;
A
#
# COMPACT_ATOMS: atom_id res chain seq x y z
N ILE A 1 4.39 18.28 -25.81
CA ILE A 1 5.34 17.33 -25.18
C ILE A 1 6.61 18.08 -24.78
N CYS A 2 7.11 17.87 -23.57
CA CYS A 2 8.39 18.42 -23.11
C CYS A 2 9.18 17.33 -22.36
N ASN A 3 10.46 17.17 -22.65
CA ASN A 3 11.34 16.14 -22.05
C ASN A 3 10.72 14.72 -22.04
N GLY A 4 10.08 14.32 -23.14
CA GLY A 4 9.40 13.02 -23.27
C GLY A 4 8.12 12.86 -22.47
N LYS A 5 7.63 13.91 -21.78
CA LYS A 5 6.38 13.89 -21.00
C LYS A 5 5.31 14.77 -21.64
N GLU A 6 4.06 14.32 -21.56
CA GLU A 6 2.90 15.13 -21.92
C GLU A 6 2.62 16.17 -20.82
N ILE A 7 2.60 17.45 -21.20
CA ILE A 7 2.43 18.58 -20.26
C ILE A 7 1.06 19.21 -20.39
N ALA A 8 0.56 19.30 -21.63
CA ALA A 8 -0.75 19.82 -21.91
C ALA A 8 -1.41 18.99 -23.00
N ASN A 9 -2.71 18.82 -22.87
CA ASN A 9 -3.60 18.36 -23.93
C ASN A 9 -4.54 19.51 -24.29
N ALA A 10 -4.78 19.72 -25.58
CA ALA A 10 -5.66 20.78 -26.06
C ALA A 10 -6.35 20.34 -27.34
N TYR A 11 -7.59 20.74 -27.50
CA TYR A 11 -8.41 20.43 -28.66
C TYR A 11 -9.46 21.52 -28.88
N SER A 12 -9.91 21.66 -30.13
CA SER A 12 -11.15 22.35 -30.41
C SER A 12 -12.29 21.49 -29.84
N GLU A 13 -13.12 22.09 -29.01
CA GLU A 13 -14.23 21.38 -28.37
C GLU A 13 -15.23 20.92 -29.42
N LEU A 14 -15.67 19.65 -29.30
CA LEU A 14 -16.75 19.14 -30.13
C LEU A 14 -18.06 19.70 -29.60
N ASN A 15 -18.66 20.60 -30.36
CA ASN A 15 -19.90 21.28 -30.01
C ASN A 15 -21.13 20.78 -30.78
N ASP A 16 -20.97 19.76 -31.64
CA ASP A 16 -22.09 19.08 -32.31
C ASP A 16 -22.66 18.00 -31.37
N PRO A 17 -23.91 18.16 -30.86
CA PRO A 17 -24.51 17.21 -29.93
C PRO A 17 -24.78 15.84 -30.56
N ILE A 18 -24.97 15.75 -31.87
CA ILE A 18 -25.26 14.49 -32.57
C ILE A 18 -23.98 13.66 -32.66
N ASP A 19 -22.88 14.26 -33.13
CA ASP A 19 -21.56 13.60 -33.17
C ASP A 19 -21.09 13.23 -31.75
N GLN A 20 -21.28 14.13 -30.78
CA GLN A 20 -20.92 13.83 -29.39
C GLN A 20 -21.69 12.63 -28.83
N ARG A 21 -22.99 12.50 -29.13
CA ARG A 21 -23.80 11.34 -28.71
C ARG A 21 -23.30 10.05 -29.33
N GLU A 22 -23.06 10.02 -30.65
CA GLU A 22 -22.56 8.84 -31.35
C GLU A 22 -21.23 8.34 -30.75
N ARG A 23 -20.34 9.27 -30.39
CA ARG A 23 -19.07 8.93 -29.73
C ARG A 23 -19.26 8.35 -28.34
N LEU A 24 -20.15 8.92 -27.54
CA LEU A 24 -20.43 8.41 -26.18
C LEU A 24 -21.12 7.04 -26.23
N GLU A 25 -22.01 6.80 -27.20
CA GLU A 25 -22.61 5.48 -27.42
C GLU A 25 -21.57 4.42 -27.84
N GLU A 26 -20.58 4.79 -28.64
CA GLU A 26 -19.49 3.88 -28.98
C GLU A 26 -18.57 3.62 -27.77
N GLN A 27 -18.30 4.63 -26.94
CA GLN A 27 -17.58 4.44 -25.66
C GLN A 27 -18.35 3.50 -24.72
N LEU A 28 -19.69 3.60 -24.65
CA LEU A 28 -20.51 2.68 -23.87
C LEU A 28 -20.36 1.23 -24.35
N ARG A 29 -20.31 1.00 -25.67
CA ARG A 29 -20.05 -0.34 -26.23
C ARG A 29 -18.66 -0.87 -25.88
N LEU A 30 -17.66 0.00 -25.76
CA LEU A 30 -16.32 -0.38 -25.29
C LEU A 30 -16.35 -0.73 -23.80
N ALA A 31 -17.09 0.03 -22.98
CA ALA A 31 -17.29 -0.27 -21.56
C ALA A 31 -17.95 -1.65 -21.36
N GLU A 32 -18.98 -1.98 -22.16
CA GLU A 32 -19.63 -3.31 -22.14
C GLU A 32 -18.67 -4.46 -22.50
N ARG A 33 -17.59 -4.17 -23.24
CA ARG A 33 -16.52 -5.13 -23.56
C ARG A 33 -15.46 -5.24 -22.46
N GLY A 34 -15.61 -4.51 -21.36
CA GLY A 34 -14.74 -4.57 -20.20
C GLY A 34 -13.65 -3.49 -20.16
N ASP A 35 -13.79 -2.40 -20.92
CA ASP A 35 -12.90 -1.25 -20.81
C ASP A 35 -13.29 -0.38 -19.60
N GLU A 36 -12.47 -0.40 -18.55
CA GLU A 36 -12.70 0.38 -17.31
C GLU A 36 -12.40 1.88 -17.47
N GLU A 37 -11.71 2.28 -18.55
CA GLU A 37 -11.38 3.70 -18.83
C GLU A 37 -12.39 4.38 -19.77
N ALA A 38 -13.38 3.63 -20.27
CA ALA A 38 -14.37 4.14 -21.20
C ALA A 38 -15.29 5.20 -20.55
N MET A 39 -15.66 6.21 -21.35
CA MET A 39 -16.53 7.29 -20.89
C MET A 39 -17.99 6.84 -20.75
N VAL A 40 -18.68 7.38 -19.76
CA VAL A 40 -20.12 7.14 -19.53
C VAL A 40 -20.96 8.13 -20.35
N LEU A 41 -22.12 7.70 -20.81
CA LEU A 41 -23.10 8.57 -21.46
C LEU A 41 -23.70 9.57 -20.45
N ASP A 42 -23.42 10.86 -20.65
CA ASP A 42 -23.96 11.96 -19.85
C ASP A 42 -25.04 12.72 -20.64
N GLU A 43 -26.30 12.43 -20.33
CA GLU A 43 -27.47 13.04 -20.99
C GLU A 43 -27.65 14.52 -20.64
N ASP A 44 -27.19 14.97 -19.47
CA ASP A 44 -27.29 16.38 -19.10
C ASP A 44 -26.22 17.21 -19.81
N PHE A 45 -25.02 16.66 -20.02
CA PHE A 45 -23.99 17.28 -20.87
C PHE A 45 -24.44 17.40 -22.32
N LEU A 46 -25.02 16.34 -22.90
CA LEU A 46 -25.57 16.37 -24.26
C LEU A 46 -26.68 17.42 -24.39
N ARG A 47 -27.61 17.45 -23.43
CA ARG A 47 -28.66 18.47 -23.39
C ARG A 47 -28.07 19.89 -23.32
N ALA A 48 -26.99 20.09 -22.58
CA ALA A 48 -26.31 21.39 -22.53
C ALA A 48 -25.74 21.80 -23.90
N LEU A 49 -25.18 20.85 -24.66
CA LEU A 49 -24.69 21.11 -26.02
C LEU A 49 -25.83 21.47 -26.98
N GLU A 50 -26.99 20.83 -26.85
CA GLU A 50 -28.19 21.11 -27.66
C GLU A 50 -28.73 22.54 -27.51
N TYR A 51 -28.51 23.18 -26.35
CA TYR A 51 -28.84 24.59 -26.16
C TYR A 51 -27.92 25.55 -26.94
N GLY A 52 -26.80 25.05 -27.46
CA GLY A 52 -25.89 25.77 -28.32
C GLY A 52 -24.60 26.15 -27.61
N MET A 53 -23.62 25.26 -27.66
CA MET A 53 -22.24 25.58 -27.27
C MET A 53 -21.51 26.36 -28.38
N PRO A 54 -20.97 27.57 -28.10
CA PRO A 54 -20.18 28.31 -29.07
C PRO A 54 -18.92 27.54 -29.50
N PRO A 55 -18.33 27.86 -30.67
CA PRO A 55 -17.02 27.35 -31.03
C PRO A 55 -15.99 27.68 -29.94
N THR A 56 -15.48 26.64 -29.27
CA THR A 56 -14.64 26.75 -28.08
C THR A 56 -13.39 25.89 -28.25
N ALA A 57 -12.32 26.23 -27.54
CA ALA A 57 -11.15 25.37 -27.42
C ALA A 57 -10.84 25.16 -25.93
N GLY A 58 -10.53 23.91 -25.58
CA GLY A 58 -10.13 23.51 -24.24
C GLY A 58 -8.64 23.24 -24.15
N VAL A 59 -8.09 23.46 -22.96
CA VAL A 59 -6.71 23.08 -22.63
C VAL A 59 -6.66 22.54 -21.19
N GLY A 60 -6.10 21.34 -21.04
CA GLY A 60 -5.74 20.77 -19.75
C GLY A 60 -4.22 20.83 -19.56
N LEU A 61 -3.76 21.37 -18.43
CA LEU A 61 -2.34 21.48 -18.10
C LEU A 61 -2.02 20.65 -16.85
N GLY A 62 -1.04 19.76 -16.95
CA GLY A 62 -0.55 18.97 -15.82
C GLY A 62 0.39 19.80 -14.94
N ILE A 63 -0.15 20.40 -13.86
CA ILE A 63 0.61 21.28 -12.96
C ILE A 63 1.77 20.55 -12.29
N ASP A 64 1.57 19.32 -11.83
CA ASP A 64 2.63 18.53 -11.18
C ASP A 64 3.77 18.25 -12.16
N ARG A 65 3.45 17.89 -13.41
CA ARG A 65 4.45 17.65 -14.46
C ARG A 65 5.17 18.93 -14.85
N LEU A 66 4.48 20.07 -14.87
CA LEU A 66 5.10 21.37 -15.07
C LEU A 66 6.06 21.69 -13.92
N ALA A 67 5.64 21.50 -12.68
CA ALA A 67 6.48 21.68 -11.49
C ALA A 67 7.73 20.80 -11.57
N MET A 68 7.58 19.51 -11.89
CA MET A 68 8.70 18.58 -12.07
C MET A 68 9.75 19.11 -13.05
N ILE A 69 9.32 19.65 -14.19
CA ILE A 69 10.25 20.22 -15.17
C ILE A 69 10.90 21.49 -14.64
N MET A 70 10.12 22.41 -14.07
CA MET A 70 10.62 23.69 -13.55
C MET A 70 11.61 23.51 -12.39
N THR A 71 11.46 22.45 -11.60
CA THR A 71 12.34 22.13 -10.46
C THR A 71 13.35 21.03 -10.78
N ASN A 72 13.45 20.60 -12.04
CA ASN A 72 14.33 19.52 -12.51
C ASN A 72 14.22 18.22 -11.67
N GLN A 73 12.99 17.83 -11.34
CA GLN A 73 12.69 16.61 -10.60
C GLN A 73 12.20 15.50 -11.53
N ALA A 74 12.69 14.27 -11.31
CA ALA A 74 12.35 13.13 -12.14
C ALA A 74 11.07 12.40 -11.67
N SER A 75 10.78 12.45 -10.37
CA SER A 75 9.59 11.83 -9.74
C SER A 75 8.52 12.87 -9.40
N ILE A 76 7.26 12.50 -9.55
CA ILE A 76 6.11 13.33 -9.12
C ILE A 76 6.03 13.46 -7.60
N GLN A 77 6.58 12.49 -6.87
CA GLN A 77 6.58 12.50 -5.40
C GLN A 77 7.43 13.65 -4.84
N ASP A 78 8.43 14.11 -5.59
CA ASP A 78 9.34 15.19 -5.17
C ASP A 78 8.71 16.59 -5.30
N VAL A 79 7.56 16.70 -5.97
CA VAL A 79 6.80 17.96 -6.14
C VAL A 79 5.48 17.98 -5.39
N LEU A 80 5.17 16.93 -4.63
CA LEU A 80 3.99 16.80 -3.80
C LEU A 80 4.38 16.88 -2.32
N PHE A 81 3.70 17.70 -1.52
CA PHE A 81 3.99 17.77 -0.07
C PHE A 81 3.70 16.46 0.66
N PHE A 82 2.64 15.75 0.26
CA PHE A 82 2.19 14.50 0.85
C PHE A 82 1.80 13.51 -0.26
N PRO A 83 2.79 12.86 -0.91
CA PRO A 83 2.50 11.89 -1.95
C PRO A 83 1.80 10.65 -1.37
N GLN A 84 0.98 9.99 -2.19
CA GLN A 84 0.38 8.71 -1.80
C GLN A 84 1.47 7.64 -1.68
N MET A 85 1.70 7.18 -0.45
CA MET A 85 2.67 6.13 -0.15
C MET A 85 1.98 4.78 0.05
N ARG A 86 2.70 3.69 -0.20
CA ARG A 86 2.23 2.37 0.21
C ARG A 86 2.21 2.31 1.75
N PRO A 87 1.12 1.82 2.37
CA PRO A 87 1.08 1.65 3.81
C PRO A 87 2.25 0.79 4.30
N GLU A 88 2.79 1.14 5.46
CA GLU A 88 3.80 0.32 6.11
C GLU A 88 3.19 -1.04 6.47
N LYS A 89 3.97 -2.10 6.26
CA LYS A 89 3.60 -3.42 6.75
C LYS A 89 3.71 -3.40 8.27
N LYS A 90 2.57 -3.46 8.97
CA LYS A 90 2.59 -3.75 10.40
C LYS A 90 3.17 -5.15 10.57
N GLN A 91 4.25 -5.27 11.35
CA GLN A 91 4.69 -6.59 11.80
C GLN A 91 3.62 -7.13 12.74
N GLU A 92 3.11 -8.33 12.44
CA GLU A 92 2.22 -9.03 13.37
C GLU A 92 3.00 -9.34 14.64
N GLN A 93 2.54 -8.81 15.77
CA GLN A 93 3.10 -9.06 17.09
C GLN A 93 2.02 -9.75 17.91
N SER A 94 2.29 -10.96 18.38
CA SER A 94 1.43 -11.65 19.34
C SER A 94 1.58 -11.00 20.72
N ASP A 95 0.48 -10.91 21.47
CA ASP A 95 0.48 -10.32 22.79
C ASP A 95 1.20 -11.24 23.80
N GLU A 96 1.62 -10.68 24.94
CA GLU A 96 2.27 -11.46 26.01
C GLU A 96 1.40 -12.65 26.47
N ASN A 97 0.08 -12.45 26.51
CA ASN A 97 -0.89 -13.49 26.86
C ASN A 97 -0.91 -14.65 25.86
N ASP A 98 -0.62 -14.40 24.58
CA ASP A 98 -0.59 -15.45 23.55
C ASP A 98 0.64 -16.35 23.76
N PHE A 99 1.79 -15.76 24.09
CA PHE A 99 3.00 -16.52 24.43
C PHE A 99 2.83 -17.31 25.72
N VAL A 100 2.17 -16.73 26.73
CA VAL A 100 1.86 -17.43 27.98
C VAL A 100 0.90 -18.60 27.73
N SER A 101 -0.10 -18.41 26.86
CA SER A 101 -1.02 -19.48 26.46
C SER A 101 -0.33 -20.60 25.67
N ALA A 102 0.76 -20.27 24.95
CA ALA A 102 1.62 -21.22 24.27
C ALA A 102 2.61 -21.95 25.21
N GLY A 103 2.59 -21.66 26.51
CA GLY A 103 3.42 -22.31 27.52
C GLY A 103 4.73 -21.58 27.86
N VAL A 104 5.00 -20.42 27.23
CA VAL A 104 6.18 -19.59 27.57
C VAL A 104 5.89 -18.81 28.87
N PRO A 105 6.71 -18.94 29.93
CA PRO A 105 6.51 -18.12 31.12
C PRO A 105 6.63 -16.62 30.81
N ALA A 106 5.79 -15.79 31.44
CA ALA A 106 5.77 -14.34 31.24
C ALA A 106 7.16 -13.69 31.34
N GLU A 107 7.99 -14.17 32.28
CA GLU A 107 9.36 -13.70 32.49
C GLU A 107 10.28 -13.90 31.27
N TRP A 108 9.97 -14.87 30.41
CA TRP A 108 10.75 -15.22 29.22
C TRP A 108 10.19 -14.61 27.93
N VAL A 109 8.98 -14.07 27.93
CA VAL A 109 8.37 -13.43 26.76
C VAL A 109 9.22 -12.27 26.22
N PRO A 110 9.76 -11.35 27.06
CA PRO A 110 10.64 -10.28 26.56
C PRO A 110 11.94 -10.81 25.94
N ALA A 111 12.46 -11.95 26.43
CA ALA A 111 13.65 -12.58 25.86
C ALA A 111 13.36 -13.22 24.50
N VAL A 112 12.22 -13.89 24.36
CA VAL A 112 11.76 -14.52 23.11
C VAL A 112 11.49 -13.47 22.03
N GLN A 113 10.78 -12.38 22.38
CA GLN A 113 10.56 -11.26 21.46
C GLN A 113 11.88 -10.61 21.05
N LYS A 114 12.82 -10.39 21.99
CA LYS A 114 14.15 -9.83 21.67
C LYS A 114 15.00 -10.71 20.76
N LEU A 115 14.73 -12.02 20.73
CA LEU A 115 15.37 -12.97 19.81
C LEU A 115 14.78 -12.95 18.39
N GLY A 116 13.75 -12.14 18.15
CA GLY A 116 13.13 -11.96 16.82
C GLY A 116 11.86 -12.78 16.61
N PHE A 117 11.39 -13.52 17.61
CA PHE A 117 10.14 -14.27 17.53
C PHE A 117 8.99 -13.37 18.00
N MET A 118 8.39 -12.66 17.05
CA MET A 118 7.32 -11.69 17.29
C MET A 118 5.95 -12.35 17.38
N THR A 119 5.79 -13.57 16.85
CA THR A 119 4.55 -14.35 16.91
C THR A 119 4.77 -15.74 17.50
N VAL A 120 3.70 -16.34 18.05
CA VAL A 120 3.73 -17.73 18.55
C VAL A 120 4.06 -18.72 17.41
N ALA A 121 3.58 -18.47 16.19
CA ALA A 121 3.90 -19.30 15.03
C ALA A 121 5.39 -19.28 14.69
N GLN A 122 6.02 -18.09 14.70
CA GLN A 122 7.47 -17.96 14.51
C GLN A 122 8.25 -18.68 15.61
N LEU A 123 7.75 -18.63 16.85
CA LEU A 123 8.34 -19.37 17.95
C LEU A 123 8.27 -20.88 17.68
N GLN A 124 7.11 -21.43 17.36
CA GLN A 124 6.92 -22.88 17.12
C GLN A 124 7.79 -23.47 16.00
N GLU A 125 8.17 -22.66 15.01
CA GLU A 125 9.09 -23.04 13.93
C GLU A 125 10.59 -22.99 14.34
N ALA A 126 10.90 -22.47 15.53
CA ALA A 126 12.27 -22.32 15.98
C ALA A 126 12.95 -23.66 16.32
N ASN A 127 14.27 -23.72 16.15
CA ASN A 127 15.06 -24.88 16.56
C ASN A 127 15.26 -24.88 18.10
N PRO A 128 14.84 -25.95 18.83
CA PRO A 128 14.90 -25.98 20.30
C PRO A 128 16.30 -25.79 20.88
N ASN A 129 17.32 -26.42 20.28
CA ASN A 129 18.70 -26.35 20.77
C ASN A 129 19.29 -24.95 20.57
N LYS A 130 18.98 -24.33 19.43
CA LYS A 130 19.43 -22.96 19.14
C LYS A 130 18.75 -21.97 20.08
N LEU A 131 17.42 -22.06 20.21
CA LEU A 131 16.65 -21.19 21.09
C LEU A 131 17.13 -21.30 22.56
N PHE A 132 17.34 -22.51 23.07
CA PHE A 132 17.87 -22.73 24.42
C PHE A 132 19.23 -22.04 24.66
N ASN A 133 20.17 -22.17 23.71
CA ASN A 133 21.49 -21.54 23.80
C ASN A 133 21.39 -20.00 23.77
N ASP A 134 20.56 -19.48 22.86
CA ASP A 134 20.37 -18.04 22.67
C ASP A 134 19.67 -17.39 23.87
N LEU A 135 18.69 -18.08 24.48
CA LEU A 135 18.01 -17.66 25.71
C LEU A 135 19.00 -17.49 26.87
N GLY A 136 20.02 -18.34 26.98
CA GLY A 136 21.04 -18.24 28.01
C GLY A 136 21.89 -16.96 27.88
N GLY A 137 22.19 -16.56 26.64
CA GLY A 137 22.88 -15.31 26.33
C GLY A 137 22.01 -14.08 26.60
N VAL A 138 20.73 -14.14 26.24
CA VAL A 138 19.78 -13.03 26.42
C VAL A 138 19.39 -12.84 27.88
N ARG A 139 19.25 -13.91 28.67
CA ARG A 139 19.00 -13.85 30.12
C ARG A 139 20.04 -13.00 30.85
N LYS A 140 21.33 -13.22 30.55
CA LYS A 140 22.44 -12.44 31.13
C LYS A 140 22.38 -10.97 30.72
N LYS A 141 22.03 -10.70 29.46
CA LYS A 141 21.92 -9.32 28.93
C LYS A 141 20.71 -8.57 29.51
N LEU A 142 19.59 -9.25 29.73
CA LEU A 142 18.35 -8.68 30.26
C LEU A 142 18.30 -8.69 31.80
N LYS A 143 19.27 -9.31 32.47
CA LYS A 143 19.30 -9.47 33.94
C LYS A 143 18.00 -10.08 34.47
N LEU A 144 17.49 -11.11 33.78
CA LEU A 144 16.29 -11.83 34.20
C LEU A 144 16.61 -12.68 35.44
N ASP A 145 15.88 -12.43 36.54
CA ASP A 145 15.96 -13.20 37.78
C ASP A 145 15.31 -14.60 37.67
N ALA A 146 14.63 -14.88 36.55
CA ALA A 146 14.06 -16.17 36.21
C ALA A 146 15.12 -17.29 36.20
N LYS A 147 14.76 -18.48 36.69
CA LYS A 147 15.60 -19.69 36.55
C LYS A 147 15.73 -20.05 35.06
N MET A 148 16.91 -20.51 34.63
CA MET A 148 17.11 -20.97 33.25
C MET A 148 16.15 -22.14 32.96
N PRO A 149 15.33 -22.07 31.90
CA PRO A 149 14.48 -23.19 31.48
C PRO A 149 15.37 -24.36 31.09
N THR A 150 14.87 -25.58 31.21
CA THR A 150 15.54 -26.79 30.68
C THR A 150 15.29 -26.91 29.17
N LEU A 151 16.03 -27.79 28.49
CA LEU A 151 15.81 -28.03 27.06
C LEU A 151 14.41 -28.61 26.79
N ASP A 152 13.88 -29.41 27.71
CA ASP A 152 12.53 -29.97 27.60
C ASP A 152 11.45 -28.91 27.84
N ASP A 153 11.68 -27.95 28.73
CA ASP A 153 10.80 -26.77 28.87
C ASP A 153 10.76 -25.98 27.55
N VAL A 154 11.91 -25.74 26.92
CA VAL A 154 11.96 -25.02 25.63
C VAL A 154 11.26 -25.80 24.52
N LYS A 155 11.37 -27.13 24.46
CA LYS A 155 10.60 -27.95 23.50
C LYS A 155 9.09 -27.85 23.74
N SER A 156 8.67 -27.82 25.01
CA SER A 156 7.25 -27.65 25.35
C SER A 156 6.68 -26.32 24.83
N TRP A 157 7.47 -25.24 24.84
CA TRP A 157 7.10 -23.93 24.30
C TRP A 157 6.93 -23.94 22.77
N LEU A 158 7.60 -24.89 22.10
CA LEU A 158 7.58 -25.08 20.66
C LEU A 158 6.51 -26.10 20.22
N GLY A 159 5.83 -26.75 21.17
CA GLY A 159 4.87 -27.82 20.89
C GLY A 159 5.52 -29.13 20.42
N GLN A 160 6.79 -29.38 20.78
CA GLN A 160 7.58 -30.56 20.40
C GLN A 160 7.87 -31.50 21.57
#